data_AF-A0A8B6BPY4-F1
#
_entry.id   AF-A0A8B6BPY4-F1
#
_cell.length_a   1.000
_cell.length_b   1.000
_cell.length_c   1.000
_cell.angle_alpha   90.00
_cell.angle_beta   90.00
_cell.angle_gamma   90.00
#
_symmetry.space_group_name_H-M   'P 1'
#
loop_
_entity.id
_entity.type
_entity.pdbx_description
1 polymer ?
#
loop_
_entity_poly.entity_id
_entity_poly.type
_entity_poly.pdbx_seq_one_letter_code
_entity_poly.pdbx_strand_id
1 'polypeptide(L)'
;MKSMWKLNKYARFVQSDVSAMVTKEEKAEWEYFDNTPFPLELTLADRGHLLVSHGSTIMESYNLTMSQKYLRGQSKGDSMIIFYHMQDVSHRFRIKFAASELKTSHEVCRECAEKMAKYFPVKAIVTTEAVNLENPSDKTTLRGEVTLSDLANIR
;
A
#
# COMPACT_ATOMS: atom_id res chain seq x y z
N MET A 1 15.05 16.81 -5.24
CA MET A 1 13.80 17.51 -4.90
C MET A 1 12.88 16.57 -4.14
N LYS A 2 12.56 16.94 -2.89
CA LYS A 2 11.72 16.15 -1.98
C LYS A 2 10.30 16.12 -2.53
N SER A 3 9.67 14.95 -2.54
CA SER A 3 8.23 14.81 -2.84
C SER A 3 7.48 14.41 -1.57
N MET A 4 6.27 14.95 -1.41
CA MET A 4 5.40 14.68 -0.27
C MET A 4 3.97 14.52 -0.77
N TRP A 5 3.26 13.54 -0.22
CA TRP A 5 1.86 13.27 -0.51
C TRP A 5 1.06 13.12 0.77
N LYS A 6 -0.07 13.83 0.84
CA LYS A 6 -1.04 13.66 1.93
C LYS A 6 -1.78 12.34 1.78
N LEU A 7 -2.03 11.68 2.91
CA LEU A 7 -2.73 10.42 2.99
C LEU A 7 -4.04 10.60 3.78
N ASN A 8 -5.04 9.82 3.41
CA ASN A 8 -6.29 9.69 4.17
C ASN A 8 -6.21 8.53 5.17
N LYS A 9 -5.52 7.45 4.79
CA LYS A 9 -5.39 6.23 5.61
C LYS A 9 -4.02 5.60 5.43
N TYR A 10 -3.55 4.98 6.50
CA TYR A 10 -2.44 4.06 6.51
C TYR A 10 -2.85 2.80 7.28
N ALA A 11 -2.33 1.64 6.88
CA ALA A 11 -2.47 0.44 7.68
C ALA A 11 -1.20 -0.39 7.59
N ARG A 12 -0.74 -0.92 8.73
CA ARG A 12 0.36 -1.89 8.76
C ARG A 12 -0.15 -3.26 9.14
N PHE A 13 0.47 -4.27 8.56
CA PHE A 13 0.18 -5.64 8.92
C PHE A 13 0.99 -6.02 10.16
N VAL A 14 0.29 -6.57 11.16
CA VAL A 14 0.87 -7.01 12.42
C VAL A 14 0.65 -8.51 12.51
N GLN A 15 1.76 -9.25 12.62
CA GLN A 15 1.73 -10.68 12.94
C GLN A 15 1.99 -10.82 14.43
N SER A 16 1.14 -11.55 15.15
CA SER A 16 1.26 -11.72 16.59
C SER A 16 2.21 -12.87 16.96
N ASP A 17 3.12 -12.62 17.91
CA ASP A 17 4.19 -13.54 18.36
C ASP A 17 3.71 -14.69 19.29
N VAL A 18 2.47 -15.15 19.13
CA VAL A 18 1.91 -16.14 20.07
C VAL A 18 2.12 -17.55 19.54
N SER A 19 3.15 -18.21 20.08
CA SER A 19 3.39 -19.67 20.22
C SER A 19 2.92 -20.59 19.07
N ALA A 20 3.83 -21.47 18.64
CA ALA A 20 3.76 -22.38 17.48
C ALA A 20 2.57 -23.37 17.36
N MET A 21 1.46 -23.17 18.09
CA MET A 21 0.29 -24.02 18.12
C MET A 21 -0.94 -23.48 17.36
N VAL A 22 -0.90 -22.25 16.84
CA VAL A 22 -1.97 -21.70 15.99
C VAL A 22 -1.41 -21.47 14.58
N THR A 23 -2.19 -21.81 13.55
CA THR A 23 -1.78 -21.60 12.15
C THR A 23 -1.43 -20.12 11.96
N LYS A 24 -0.32 -19.83 11.26
CA LYS A 24 0.22 -18.46 11.06
C LYS A 24 -0.80 -17.47 10.46
N GLU A 25 -1.85 -17.99 9.84
CA GLU A 25 -2.88 -17.23 9.12
C GLU A 25 -4.01 -16.72 10.03
N GLU A 26 -4.25 -17.36 11.19
CA GLU A 26 -5.42 -17.09 12.05
C GLU A 26 -5.26 -15.89 13.01
N LYS A 27 -4.08 -15.27 13.11
CA LYS A 27 -3.83 -14.16 14.06
C LYS A 27 -3.13 -12.94 13.45
N ALA A 28 -3.32 -12.76 12.15
CA ALA A 28 -2.62 -11.73 11.40
C ALA A 28 -3.61 -10.61 11.06
N GLU A 29 -3.38 -9.42 11.62
CA GLU A 29 -4.34 -8.31 11.58
C GLU A 29 -3.73 -7.06 10.93
N TRP A 30 -4.60 -6.18 10.46
CA TRP A 30 -4.21 -4.86 9.97
C TRP A 30 -4.52 -3.83 11.06
N GLU A 31 -3.51 -3.09 11.47
CA GLU A 31 -3.66 -1.93 12.34
C GLU A 31 -3.85 -0.68 11.47
N TYR A 32 -4.94 0.05 11.69
CA TYR A 32 -5.36 1.16 10.85
C TYR A 32 -5.15 2.52 11.53
N PHE A 33 -4.77 3.50 10.72
CA PHE A 33 -4.57 4.89 11.10
C PHE A 33 -5.23 5.78 10.05
N ASP A 34 -5.91 6.82 10.50
CA ASP A 34 -6.41 7.89 9.62
C ASP A 34 -5.54 9.15 9.78
N ASN A 35 -5.97 10.25 9.16
CA ASN A 35 -5.30 11.54 9.22
C ASN A 35 -5.88 12.48 10.28
N THR A 36 -6.48 11.91 11.34
CA THR A 36 -7.04 12.63 12.47
C THR A 36 -6.54 12.05 13.80
N PRO A 37 -6.19 12.90 14.79
CA PRO A 37 -6.17 14.36 14.75
C PRO A 37 -4.92 14.95 14.08
N PHE A 38 -3.97 14.11 13.62
CA PHE A 38 -2.70 14.57 13.07
C PHE A 38 -2.57 14.27 11.58
N PRO A 39 -1.84 15.10 10.80
CA PRO A 39 -1.61 14.82 9.39
C PRO A 39 -0.91 13.48 9.17
N LEU A 40 -1.35 12.75 8.15
CA LEU A 40 -0.71 11.52 7.69
C LEU A 40 -0.06 11.79 6.33
N GLU A 41 1.24 11.54 6.21
CA GLU A 41 2.04 11.94 5.06
C GLU A 41 3.00 10.84 4.61
N LEU A 42 3.14 10.71 3.29
CA LEU A 42 4.20 9.94 2.66
C LEU A 42 5.23 10.91 2.10
N THR A 43 6.50 10.71 2.45
CA THR A 43 7.62 11.53 1.96
C THR A 43 8.64 10.67 1.23
N LEU A 44 9.06 11.12 0.04
CA LEU A 44 10.22 10.60 -0.68
C LEU A 44 11.30 11.69 -0.74
N ALA A 45 12.38 11.50 0.03
CA ALA A 45 13.50 12.42 0.08
C ALA A 45 14.51 12.20 -1.05
N ASP A 46 15.34 13.22 -1.32
CA ASP A 46 16.26 13.32 -2.47
C ASP A 46 17.24 12.15 -2.63
N ARG A 47 17.59 11.48 -1.54
CA ARG A 47 18.51 10.35 -1.52
C ARG A 47 17.80 9.00 -1.47
N GLY A 48 16.55 8.94 -1.91
CA GLY A 48 15.75 7.73 -1.87
C GLY A 48 15.44 7.27 -0.45
N HIS A 49 15.09 8.18 0.45
CA HIS A 49 14.52 7.77 1.74
C HIS A 49 13.01 7.91 1.68
N LEU A 50 12.30 6.83 1.99
CA LEU A 50 10.85 6.77 2.05
C LEU A 50 10.42 6.82 3.51
N LEU A 51 9.51 7.73 3.84
CA LEU A 51 8.97 7.91 5.19
C LEU A 51 7.45 7.93 5.14
N VAL A 52 6.81 7.25 6.09
CA VAL A 52 5.40 7.50 6.45
C VAL A 52 5.39 8.12 7.84
N SER A 53 4.69 9.23 8.01
CA SER A 53 4.57 9.92 9.30
C SER A 53 3.13 10.26 9.63
N HIS A 54 2.79 10.17 10.92
CA HIS A 54 1.53 10.62 11.49
C HIS A 54 1.83 11.67 12.58
N GLY A 55 1.62 12.95 12.26
CA GLY A 55 2.10 14.06 13.08
C GLY A 55 3.62 14.06 13.22
N SER A 56 4.12 14.04 14.46
CA SER A 56 5.56 13.94 14.77
C SER A 56 6.10 12.51 14.80
N THR A 57 5.24 11.50 14.66
CA THR A 57 5.63 10.08 14.74
C THR A 57 5.99 9.54 13.36
N ILE A 58 7.19 8.98 13.23
CA ILE A 58 7.58 8.21 12.04
C ILE A 58 7.02 6.79 12.19
N MET A 59 6.16 6.40 11.27
CA MET A 59 5.54 5.08 11.22
C MET A 59 6.38 4.09 10.41
N GLU A 60 6.96 4.57 9.31
CA GLU A 60 7.79 3.79 8.39
C GLU A 60 9.01 4.60 7.98
N SER A 61 10.15 3.92 7.83
CA SER A 61 11.38 4.53 7.34
C SER A 61 12.23 3.53 6.56
N TYR A 62 12.36 3.75 5.25
CA TYR A 62 13.15 2.90 4.36
C TYR A 62 14.22 3.69 3.62
N ASN A 63 15.42 3.10 3.55
CA ASN A 63 16.40 3.48 2.55
C ASN A 63 16.15 2.67 1.28
N LEU A 64 15.87 3.37 0.18
CA LEU A 64 15.54 2.79 -1.11
C LEU A 64 16.76 2.44 -1.96
N THR A 65 17.98 2.74 -1.49
CA THR A 65 19.23 2.37 -2.17
C THR A 65 19.30 0.86 -2.31
N MET A 66 19.40 0.37 -3.55
CA MET A 66 19.41 -1.07 -3.86
C MET A 66 18.16 -1.84 -3.39
N SER A 67 17.03 -1.15 -3.22
CA SER A 67 15.81 -1.75 -2.68
C SER A 67 15.03 -2.65 -3.64
N GLN A 68 15.43 -2.70 -4.90
CA GLN A 68 14.85 -3.56 -5.92
C GLN A 68 14.83 -5.05 -5.57
N LYS A 69 15.66 -5.51 -4.63
CA LYS A 69 15.66 -6.93 -4.21
C LYS A 69 14.61 -7.24 -3.15
N TYR A 70 14.29 -6.29 -2.28
CA TYR A 70 13.52 -6.52 -1.07
C TYR A 70 12.22 -5.71 -0.96
N LEU A 71 12.06 -4.63 -1.74
CA LEU A 71 10.80 -3.86 -1.81
C LEU A 71 10.01 -4.18 -3.08
N ARG A 72 8.69 -4.27 -2.94
CA ARG A 72 7.72 -4.36 -4.04
C ARG A 72 6.53 -3.46 -3.72
N GLY A 73 5.98 -2.82 -4.73
CA GLY A 73 4.76 -2.01 -4.63
C GLY A 73 3.67 -2.49 -5.58
N GLN A 74 2.43 -2.25 -5.19
CA GLN A 74 1.29 -2.38 -6.09
C GLN A 74 0.33 -1.23 -5.84
N SER A 75 -0.12 -0.56 -6.91
CA SER A 75 -1.11 0.52 -6.85
C SER A 75 -2.42 0.10 -7.50
N LYS A 76 -3.54 0.55 -6.92
CA LYS A 76 -4.90 0.34 -7.42
C LYS A 76 -5.78 1.52 -7.01
N GLY A 77 -6.34 2.23 -7.98
CA GLY A 77 -7.12 3.46 -7.73
C GLY A 77 -6.31 4.49 -6.95
N ASP A 78 -6.84 4.94 -5.82
CA ASP A 78 -6.19 5.89 -4.91
C ASP A 78 -5.31 5.25 -3.81
N SER A 79 -5.00 3.97 -3.94
CA SER A 79 -4.32 3.22 -2.88
C SER A 79 -3.06 2.52 -3.39
N MET A 80 -2.09 2.34 -2.50
CA MET A 80 -0.88 1.58 -2.75
C MET A 80 -0.58 0.66 -1.58
N ILE A 81 -0.11 -0.54 -1.88
CA ILE A 81 0.46 -1.47 -0.91
C ILE A 81 1.95 -1.62 -1.19
N ILE A 82 2.74 -1.60 -0.12
CA ILE A 82 4.19 -1.78 -0.16
C ILE A 82 4.54 -2.98 0.68
N PHE A 83 5.36 -3.86 0.12
CA PHE A 83 5.86 -5.07 0.74
C PHE A 83 7.37 -4.97 0.83
N TYR A 84 7.88 -5.22 2.03
CA TYR A 84 9.27 -5.42 2.32
C TYR A 84 9.48 -6.88 2.70
N HIS A 85 10.42 -7.54 2.05
CA HIS A 85 10.82 -8.90 2.38
C HIS A 85 12.34 -9.02 2.37
N MET A 86 12.92 -9.26 3.54
CA MET A 86 14.34 -9.53 3.69
C MET A 86 14.53 -10.65 4.70
N GLN A 87 15.14 -11.75 4.25
CA GLN A 87 15.32 -12.96 5.05
C GLN A 87 13.98 -13.43 5.64
N ASP A 88 13.90 -13.60 6.96
CA ASP A 88 12.70 -14.06 7.66
C ASP A 88 11.78 -12.90 8.09
N VAL A 89 12.11 -11.66 7.72
CA VAL A 89 11.31 -10.47 8.03
C VAL A 89 10.47 -10.11 6.81
N SER A 90 9.16 -10.29 6.93
CA SER A 90 8.18 -9.71 6.02
C SER A 90 7.45 -8.57 6.72
N HIS A 91 7.45 -7.40 6.10
CA HIS A 91 6.68 -6.26 6.56
C HIS A 91 5.84 -5.72 5.40
N ARG A 92 4.59 -5.35 5.66
CA ARG A 92 3.72 -4.81 4.61
C ARG A 92 2.80 -3.74 5.18
N PHE A 93 2.62 -2.69 4.40
CA PHE A 93 1.74 -1.58 4.75
C PHE A 93 0.96 -1.08 3.53
N ARG A 94 -0.22 -0.53 3.79
CA ARG A 94 -1.13 0.06 2.82
C ARG A 94 -1.26 1.54 3.08
N ILE A 95 -1.41 2.31 2.03
CA ILE A 95 -1.69 3.74 2.08
C ILE A 95 -2.83 4.07 1.12
N LYS A 96 -3.67 5.02 1.53
CA LYS A 96 -4.72 5.62 0.70
C LYS A 96 -4.41 7.11 0.57
N PHE A 97 -4.23 7.58 -0.66
CA PHE A 97 -3.85 8.96 -0.93
C PHE A 97 -5.03 9.91 -0.75
N ALA A 98 -4.74 11.12 -0.28
CA ALA A 98 -5.68 12.23 -0.33
C ALA A 98 -5.60 12.92 -1.70
N ALA A 99 -6.69 13.56 -2.10
CA ALA A 99 -6.64 14.49 -3.22
C ALA A 99 -5.82 15.73 -2.85
N SER A 100 -5.33 16.43 -3.87
CA SER A 100 -4.75 17.77 -3.73
C SER A 100 -5.67 18.79 -4.39
N GLU A 101 -5.35 20.08 -4.26
CA GLU A 101 -6.11 21.16 -4.92
C GLU A 101 -6.17 21.01 -6.45
N LEU A 102 -5.16 20.35 -7.05
CA LEU A 102 -5.00 20.25 -8.51
C LEU A 102 -5.14 18.83 -9.06
N LYS A 103 -5.21 17.81 -8.21
CA LYS A 103 -5.17 16.40 -8.62
C LYS A 103 -6.09 15.56 -7.76
N THR A 104 -6.84 14.67 -8.41
CA THR A 104 -7.60 13.60 -7.75
C THR A 104 -6.67 12.67 -6.97
N SER A 105 -7.19 11.95 -5.98
CA SER A 105 -6.42 10.97 -5.21
C SER A 105 -5.84 9.85 -6.10
N HIS A 106 -6.51 9.51 -7.20
CA HIS A 106 -6.04 8.56 -8.21
C HIS A 106 -4.80 9.10 -8.95
N GLU A 107 -4.83 10.35 -9.40
CA GLU A 107 -3.70 10.99 -10.08
C GLU A 107 -2.50 11.17 -9.14
N VAL A 108 -2.77 11.51 -7.88
CA VAL A 108 -1.75 11.59 -6.82
C VAL A 108 -1.09 10.22 -6.61
N CYS A 109 -1.89 9.16 -6.47
CA CYS A 109 -1.40 7.78 -6.32
C CYS A 109 -0.55 7.35 -7.53
N ARG A 110 -1.03 7.64 -8.75
CA ARG A 110 -0.32 7.33 -10.00
C ARG A 110 1.04 8.04 -10.06
N GLU A 111 1.08 9.35 -9.80
CA GLU A 111 2.34 10.11 -9.78
C GLU A 111 3.31 9.55 -8.74
N CYS A 112 2.80 9.23 -7.55
CA CYS A 112 3.62 8.61 -6.50
C CYS A 112 4.19 7.27 -6.95
N ALA A 113 3.38 6.40 -7.57
CA ALA A 113 3.82 5.11 -8.10
C ALA A 113 4.91 5.27 -9.15
N GLU A 114 4.75 6.21 -10.09
CA GLU A 114 5.74 6.53 -11.12
C GLU A 114 7.08 7.01 -10.52
N LYS A 115 7.03 7.84 -9.46
CA LYS A 115 8.25 8.26 -8.76
C LYS A 115 8.91 7.11 -7.99
N MET A 116 8.13 6.24 -7.35
CA MET A 116 8.65 5.08 -6.61
C MET A 116 9.25 4.01 -7.53
N ALA A 117 8.70 3.84 -8.75
CA ALA A 117 9.16 2.85 -9.72
C ALA A 117 10.64 3.01 -10.13
N LYS A 118 11.23 4.19 -9.88
CA LYS A 118 12.67 4.45 -10.06
C LYS A 118 13.55 3.68 -9.08
N TYR A 119 12.99 3.23 -7.96
CA TYR A 119 13.74 2.63 -6.85
C TYR A 119 13.45 1.14 -6.69
N PHE A 120 12.20 0.71 -6.86
CA PHE A 120 11.79 -0.68 -6.75
C PHE A 120 10.58 -0.97 -7.65
N PRO A 121 10.29 -2.24 -7.98
CA PRO A 121 9.17 -2.58 -8.85
C PRO A 121 7.82 -2.16 -8.24
N VAL A 122 7.04 -1.35 -8.97
CA VAL A 122 5.67 -0.99 -8.63
C VAL A 122 4.73 -1.40 -9.76
N LYS A 123 3.76 -2.29 -9.48
CA LYS A 123 2.77 -2.75 -10.46
C LYS A 123 1.46 -1.95 -10.33
N ALA A 124 0.99 -1.36 -11.41
CA ALA A 124 -0.33 -0.71 -11.44
C ALA A 124 -1.41 -1.72 -11.84
N ILE A 125 -2.44 -1.90 -11.01
CA ILE A 125 -3.66 -2.63 -11.37
C ILE A 125 -4.60 -1.64 -12.03
N VAL A 126 -4.81 -1.80 -13.34
CA VAL A 126 -5.83 -1.05 -14.08
C VAL A 126 -7.18 -1.67 -13.78
N THR A 127 -8.08 -0.92 -13.14
CA THR A 127 -9.49 -1.31 -13.07
C THR A 127 -10.10 -0.96 -14.43
N THR A 128 -10.20 -1.94 -15.33
CA THR A 128 -11.08 -1.80 -16.49
C THR A 128 -12.50 -1.71 -15.95
N GLU A 129 -13.13 -0.55 -16.06
CA GLU A 129 -14.56 -0.44 -15.86
C GLU A 129 -15.25 -1.25 -16.96
N ALA A 130 -15.61 -2.49 -16.64
CA ALA A 130 -16.54 -3.25 -17.46
C ALA A 130 -17.88 -2.52 -17.42
N VAL A 131 -18.27 -1.89 -18.53
CA VAL A 131 -19.66 -1.58 -18.84
C VAL A 131 -20.39 -2.91 -18.99
N ASN A 132 -20.91 -3.45 -17.89
CA ASN A 132 -21.87 -4.55 -17.95
C ASN A 132 -23.28 -3.94 -17.99
N LEU A 133 -23.85 -3.96 -19.20
CA LEU A 133 -25.30 -4.01 -19.37
C LEU A 133 -25.85 -5.23 -18.61
N GLU A 134 -27.04 -5.03 -18.08
CA GLU A 134 -27.69 -5.79 -17.00
C GLU A 134 -27.82 -7.30 -17.25
N ASN A 135 -27.75 -8.06 -16.15
CA ASN A 135 -28.71 -9.13 -15.89
C ASN A 135 -28.88 -9.32 -14.37
N PRO A 136 -30.12 -9.30 -13.83
CA PRO A 136 -30.36 -9.34 -12.40
C PRO A 136 -30.55 -10.79 -11.92
N SER A 137 -29.57 -11.33 -11.19
CA SER A 137 -29.79 -12.50 -10.34
C SER A 137 -28.60 -12.73 -9.39
N ASP A 138 -28.91 -12.55 -8.11
CA ASP A 138 -28.38 -13.24 -6.93
C ASP A 138 -26.95 -13.01 -6.36
N LYS A 139 -27.00 -12.55 -5.10
CA LYS A 139 -26.14 -12.82 -3.93
C LYS A 139 -24.77 -12.11 -3.81
N THR A 140 -24.87 -10.96 -3.14
CA THR A 140 -23.96 -10.41 -2.11
C THR A 140 -22.59 -11.07 -1.97
N THR A 141 -21.67 -10.72 -2.87
CA THR A 141 -20.23 -10.85 -2.64
C THR A 141 -19.64 -9.47 -2.80
N LEU A 142 -19.05 -8.92 -1.74
CA LEU A 142 -18.44 -7.60 -1.78
C LEU A 142 -17.28 -7.61 -2.78
N ARG A 143 -17.41 -6.84 -3.86
CA ARG A 143 -16.37 -6.65 -4.88
C ARG A 143 -15.09 -6.16 -4.22
N GLY A 144 -14.00 -6.92 -4.35
CA GLY A 144 -12.64 -6.39 -4.17
C GLY A 144 -11.69 -7.20 -3.30
N GLU A 145 -12.06 -8.37 -2.80
CA GLU A 145 -11.12 -9.25 -2.11
C GLU A 145 -10.15 -9.87 -3.12
N VAL A 146 -8.86 -9.63 -2.91
CA VAL A 146 -7.77 -10.30 -3.65
C VAL A 146 -7.36 -11.49 -2.80
N THR A 147 -7.48 -12.69 -3.36
CA THR A 147 -7.20 -13.95 -2.68
C THR A 147 -5.72 -14.34 -2.85
N LEU A 148 -5.22 -15.25 -2.00
CA LEU A 148 -3.86 -15.80 -2.14
C LEU A 148 -3.66 -16.50 -3.50
N SER A 149 -4.73 -17.03 -4.09
CA SER A 149 -4.78 -17.60 -5.43
C SER A 149 -4.40 -16.58 -6.51
N ASP A 150 -4.80 -15.33 -6.33
CA ASP A 150 -4.48 -14.23 -7.26
C ASP A 150 -3.00 -13.83 -7.17
N LEU A 151 -2.33 -14.13 -6.05
CA LEU A 151 -0.92 -13.84 -5.81
C LEU A 151 0.01 -14.94 -6.36
N ALA A 152 -0.47 -16.18 -6.51
CA ALA A 152 0.34 -17.32 -6.94
C ALA A 152 0.77 -17.27 -8.43
N ASN A 153 0.12 -16.44 -9.25
CA ASN A 153 0.35 -16.38 -10.70
C ASN A 153 1.31 -15.26 -11.15
N ILE A 154 2.03 -14.64 -10.21
CA ILE A 154 2.92 -13.51 -10.52
C ILE A 154 4.36 -14.04 -10.62
N ARG A 155 4.79 -14.41 -11.84
CA ARG A 155 6.21 -14.54 -12.20
C ARG A 155 6.84 -13.17 -12.46
#